data_AF-A0AB39UX21-F1
#
_entry.id   AF-A0AB39UX21-F1
#
_cell.length_a   1.000
_cell.length_b   1.000
_cell.length_c   1.000
_cell.angle_alpha   90.00
_cell.angle_beta   90.00
_cell.angle_gamma   90.00
#
_symmetry.space_group_name_H-M   'P 1'
#
loop_
_entity.id
_entity.type
_entity.pdbx_description
1 polymer ?
#
loop_
_entity_poly.entity_id
_entity_poly.type
_entity_poly.pdbx_seq_one_letter_code
_entity_poly.pdbx_strand_id
1 'polypeptide(L)'
;MWQALEALVAELESVDDGTSGDRLVSLDEQVRFLLESSRETLRQDPERAGALLARLQAEYRRILGLLEKAQAENEAQRIRAQQTRRALKAYLDTHKPTF
;
A
#
# COMPACT_ATOMS: atom_id res chain seq x y z
N MET A 1 -9.07 21.06 -12.65
CA MET A 1 -8.40 20.88 -11.35
C MET A 1 -9.25 20.06 -10.39
N TRP A 2 -10.44 20.52 -9.96
CA TRP A 2 -11.31 19.73 -9.06
C TRP A 2 -11.63 18.31 -9.54
N GLN A 3 -11.98 18.12 -10.82
CA GLN A 3 -12.24 16.79 -11.36
C GLN A 3 -11.05 15.83 -11.25
N ALA A 4 -9.82 16.34 -11.40
CA ALA A 4 -8.62 15.51 -11.26
C ALA A 4 -8.39 15.09 -9.81
N LEU A 5 -8.68 15.98 -8.85
CA LEU A 5 -8.61 15.65 -7.42
C LEU A 5 -9.68 14.61 -7.03
N GLU A 6 -10.91 14.75 -7.52
CA GLU A 6 -11.97 13.76 -7.26
C GLU A 6 -11.67 12.40 -7.90
N ALA A 7 -11.15 12.40 -9.13
CA ALA A 7 -10.71 11.17 -9.79
C ALA A 7 -9.59 10.48 -9.00
N LEU A 8 -8.62 11.25 -8.50
CA LEU A 8 -7.56 10.71 -7.67
C LEU A 8 -8.08 10.12 -6.35
N VAL A 9 -9.06 10.76 -5.71
CA VAL A 9 -9.70 10.20 -4.51
C VAL A 9 -10.41 8.88 -4.85
N ALA A 10 -11.15 8.81 -5.96
CA ALA A 10 -11.79 7.57 -6.40
C ALA A 10 -10.76 6.46 -6.69
N GLU A 11 -9.61 6.81 -7.26
CA GLU A 11 -8.50 5.87 -7.46
C GLU A 11 -7.90 5.39 -6.13
N LEU A 12 -7.82 6.23 -5.09
CA LEU A 12 -7.40 5.81 -3.76
C LEU A 12 -8.45 4.93 -3.07
N GLU A 13 -9.74 5.21 -3.27
CA GLU A 13 -10.85 4.40 -2.75
C GLU A 13 -10.88 2.99 -3.38
N SER A 14 -10.37 2.84 -4.61
CA SER A 14 -10.30 1.54 -5.30
C SER A 14 -9.10 0.68 -4.89
N VAL A 15 -8.12 1.25 -4.17
CA VAL A 15 -6.96 0.49 -3.66
C VAL A 15 -7.42 -0.60 -2.70
N ASP A 16 -6.90 -1.81 -2.90
CA ASP A 16 -7.18 -3.00 -2.11
C ASP A 16 -5.88 -3.73 -1.71
N ASP A 17 -6.02 -4.91 -1.11
CA ASP A 17 -4.90 -5.76 -0.70
C ASP A 17 -4.15 -6.42 -1.88
N GLY A 18 -4.76 -6.45 -3.08
CA GLY A 18 -4.13 -6.93 -4.30
C GLY A 18 -3.34 -5.87 -5.08
N THR A 19 -3.46 -4.61 -4.68
CA THR A 19 -2.82 -3.48 -5.36
C THR A 19 -1.30 -3.57 -5.24
N SER A 20 -0.60 -3.46 -6.38
CA SER A 20 0.85 -3.59 -6.42
C SER A 20 1.57 -2.41 -5.74
N GLY A 21 2.71 -2.69 -5.12
CA GLY A 21 3.54 -1.67 -4.49
C GLY A 21 3.93 -0.54 -5.45
N ASP A 22 4.30 -0.88 -6.70
CA ASP A 22 4.65 0.13 -7.72
C ASP A 22 3.46 1.05 -8.04
N ARG A 23 2.23 0.51 -8.06
CA ARG A 23 1.02 1.33 -8.27
C ARG A 23 0.79 2.25 -7.08
N LEU A 24 1.00 1.79 -5.85
CA LEU A 24 0.87 2.62 -4.65
C LEU A 24 1.89 3.76 -4.63
N VAL A 25 3.14 3.50 -5.02
CA VAL A 25 4.18 4.54 -5.15
C VAL A 25 3.76 5.57 -6.20
N SER A 26 3.30 5.11 -7.37
CA SER A 26 2.82 6.01 -8.42
C SER A 26 1.61 6.85 -7.97
N LEU A 27 0.69 6.27 -7.19
CA LEU A 27 -0.44 7.01 -6.63
C LEU A 27 0.01 8.05 -5.61
N ASP A 28 0.97 7.76 -4.74
CA ASP A 28 1.50 8.74 -3.78
C ASP A 28 2.14 9.95 -4.49
N GLU A 29 2.90 9.68 -5.55
CA GLU A 29 3.49 10.73 -6.39
C GLU A 29 2.41 11.58 -7.07
N GLN A 30 1.36 10.95 -7.60
CA GLN A 30 0.21 11.64 -8.21
C GLN A 30 -0.53 12.51 -7.21
N VAL A 31 -0.75 12.02 -5.97
CA VAL A 31 -1.33 12.80 -4.88
C VAL A 31 -0.51 14.04 -4.60
N ARG A 32 0.80 13.88 -4.37
CA ARG A 32 1.70 15.00 -4.08
C ARG A 32 1.68 16.04 -5.19
N PHE A 33 1.79 15.59 -6.44
CA PHE A 33 1.78 16.47 -7.61
C PHE A 33 0.45 17.21 -7.78
N LEU A 34 -0.69 16.51 -7.65
CA LEU A 34 -2.00 17.11 -7.83
C LEU A 34 -2.37 18.09 -6.71
N LEU A 35 -1.98 17.79 -5.47
CA LEU A 35 -2.18 18.72 -4.35
C LEU A 35 -1.36 20.00 -4.54
N GLU A 36 -0.08 19.89 -4.92
CA GLU A 36 0.77 21.07 -5.14
C GLU A 36 0.27 21.92 -6.32
N SER A 37 -0.04 21.28 -7.46
CA SER A 37 -0.54 21.98 -8.65
C SER A 37 -1.96 22.56 -8.47
N SER A 38 -2.73 22.06 -7.50
CA SER A 38 -4.10 22.55 -7.21
C SER A 38 -4.17 23.54 -6.06
N ARG A 39 -3.05 23.98 -5.45
CA ARG A 39 -3.05 24.83 -4.24
C ARG A 39 -3.93 26.07 -4.34
N GLU A 40 -3.88 26.79 -5.47
CA GLU A 40 -4.70 27.99 -5.65
C GLU A 40 -6.19 27.64 -5.79
N THR A 41 -6.51 26.55 -6.49
CA THR A 41 -7.89 26.06 -6.61
C THR A 41 -8.44 25.64 -5.24
N LEU A 42 -7.64 24.97 -4.41
CA LEU A 42 -8.03 24.58 -3.05
C LEU A 42 -8.23 25.82 -2.15
N ARG A 43 -7.45 26.89 -2.35
CA ARG A 43 -7.56 28.14 -1.58
C ARG A 43 -8.83 28.92 -1.92
N GLN A 44 -9.33 28.80 -3.15
CA GLN A 44 -10.52 29.52 -3.63
C GLN A 44 -11.84 28.96 -3.07
N ASP A 45 -11.87 27.68 -2.70
CA ASP A 45 -13.04 27.02 -2.10
C ASP A 45 -12.62 26.17 -0.88
N PRO A 46 -12.43 26.82 0.29
CA PRO A 46 -11.89 26.17 1.48
C PRO A 46 -12.80 25.09 2.07
N GLU A 47 -14.11 25.26 1.98
CA GLU A 47 -15.08 24.29 2.50
C GLU A 47 -15.00 22.99 1.70
N ARG A 48 -15.04 23.10 0.36
CA ARG A 48 -14.88 21.94 -0.51
C ARG A 48 -13.50 21.31 -0.37
N ALA A 49 -12.45 22.13 -0.27
CA ALA A 49 -11.09 21.65 -0.04
C ALA A 49 -10.98 20.85 1.26
N GLY A 50 -11.57 21.34 2.35
CA GLY A 50 -11.59 20.66 3.64
C GLY A 50 -12.23 19.27 3.55
N ALA A 51 -13.39 19.17 2.89
CA ALA A 51 -14.07 17.89 2.71
C ALA A 51 -13.24 16.89 1.87
N LEU A 52 -12.62 17.35 0.77
CA LEU A 52 -11.79 16.51 -0.09
C LEU A 52 -10.52 16.04 0.63
N LEU A 53 -9.83 16.93 1.34
CA LEU A 53 -8.62 16.59 2.09
C LEU A 53 -8.91 15.62 3.23
N ALA A 54 -10.07 15.75 3.89
CA ALA A 54 -10.50 14.79 4.91
C ALA A 54 -10.71 13.38 4.32
N ARG A 55 -11.34 13.27 3.15
CA ARG A 55 -11.48 11.99 2.43
C ARG A 55 -10.12 11.41 2.07
N LEU A 56 -9.24 12.21 1.47
CA LEU A 56 -7.90 11.77 1.11
C LEU A 56 -7.10 11.28 2.33
N GLN A 57 -7.20 11.98 3.47
CA GLN A 57 -6.56 11.54 4.71
C GLN A 57 -7.14 10.22 5.24
N ALA A 58 -8.46 10.02 5.13
CA ALA A 58 -9.11 8.77 5.53
C ALA A 58 -8.62 7.59 4.66
N GLU A 59 -8.55 7.78 3.34
CA GLU A 59 -8.06 6.75 2.42
C GLU A 59 -6.59 6.41 2.66
N TYR A 60 -5.73 7.40 2.92
CA TYR A 60 -4.33 7.13 3.29
C TYR A 60 -4.20 6.29 4.56
N ARG A 61 -5.02 6.55 5.59
CA ARG A 61 -5.05 5.72 6.80
C ARG A 61 -5.50 4.29 6.50
N ARG A 62 -6.52 4.14 5.65
CA ARG A 62 -7.00 2.82 5.21
C ARG A 62 -5.91 2.04 4.47
N ILE A 63 -5.25 2.67 3.51
CA ILE A 63 -4.17 2.07 2.71
C ILE A 63 -2.97 1.70 3.60
N LEU A 64 -2.60 2.53 4.58
CA LEU A 64 -1.57 2.17 5.56
C LEU A 64 -1.93 0.91 6.34
N GLY A 65 -3.19 0.78 6.79
CA GLY A 65 -3.66 -0.45 7.44
C GLY A 65 -3.61 -1.68 6.53
N LEU A 66 -3.90 -1.53 5.24
CA LEU A 66 -3.74 -2.62 4.26
C LEU A 66 -2.27 -3.03 4.10
N LEU A 67 -1.37 -2.05 4.04
CA LEU A 67 0.08 -2.31 3.96
C LEU A 67 0.61 -3.02 5.20
N GLU A 68 0.18 -2.62 6.41
CA GLU A 68 0.54 -3.30 7.66
C GLU A 68 0.08 -4.76 7.66
N LYS A 69 -1.17 -5.02 7.22
CA LYS A 69 -1.70 -6.38 7.09
C LYS A 69 -0.88 -7.20 6.09
N ALA A 70 -0.60 -6.66 4.91
CA ALA A 70 0.18 -7.34 3.88
C ALA A 70 1.61 -7.66 4.35
N GLN A 71 2.25 -6.75 5.10
CA GLN A 71 3.56 -6.99 5.70
C GLN A 71 3.53 -8.11 6.74
N ALA A 72 2.52 -8.14 7.61
CA ALA A 72 2.36 -9.21 8.60
C ALA A 72 2.18 -10.58 7.94
N GLU A 73 1.39 -10.64 6.86
CA GLU A 73 1.20 -11.87 6.08
C GLU A 73 2.50 -12.31 5.38
N ASN A 74 3.25 -11.37 4.80
CA ASN A 74 4.54 -11.67 4.16
C ASN A 74 5.53 -12.23 5.19
N GLU A 75 5.63 -11.62 6.37
CA GLU A 75 6.53 -12.10 7.42
C GLU A 75 6.12 -13.51 7.91
N ALA A 76 4.82 -13.76 8.08
CA ALA A 76 4.33 -15.09 8.41
C ALA A 76 4.70 -16.13 7.34
N GLN A 77 4.63 -15.77 6.05
CA GLN A 77 5.08 -16.63 4.96
C GLN A 77 6.59 -16.90 4.99
N ARG A 78 7.40 -15.87 5.28
CA ARG A 78 8.86 -16.01 5.40
C ARG A 78 9.26 -16.94 6.53
N ILE A 79 8.62 -16.79 7.70
CA ILE A 79 8.84 -17.69 8.85
C ILE A 79 8.51 -19.13 8.48
N ARG A 80 7.34 -19.37 7.85
CA ARG A 80 6.94 -20.71 7.39
C ARG A 80 7.95 -21.29 6.40
N ALA A 81 8.38 -20.53 5.40
CA ALA A 81 9.38 -20.96 4.43
C ALA A 81 10.72 -21.31 5.09
N GLN A 82 11.14 -20.52 6.09
CA GLN A 82 12.36 -20.79 6.85
C GLN A 82 12.25 -22.08 7.69
N GLN A 83 11.09 -22.31 8.33
CA GLN A 83 10.82 -23.55 9.06
C GLN A 83 10.87 -24.76 8.15
N THR A 84 10.19 -24.71 7.00
CA THR A 84 10.23 -25.77 5.98
C THR A 84 11.65 -26.05 5.52
N ARG A 85 12.44 -25.00 5.23
CA ARG A 85 13.85 -25.15 4.85
C ARG A 85 14.68 -25.84 5.93
N ARG A 86 14.46 -25.53 7.21
CA ARG A 86 15.16 -26.18 8.33
C ARG A 86 14.78 -27.66 8.46
N ALA A 87 13.48 -27.98 8.32
CA ALA A 87 13.00 -29.36 8.35
C ALA A 87 13.60 -30.19 7.20
N LEU A 88 13.62 -29.65 5.98
CA LEU A 88 14.23 -30.31 4.82
C LEU A 88 15.73 -30.55 5.03
N LYS A 89 16.45 -29.56 5.56
CA LYS A 89 17.88 -29.71 5.87
C LYS A 89 18.11 -30.82 6.89
N ALA A 90 17.34 -30.86 7.98
CA ALA A 90 17.46 -31.88 9.01
C ALA A 90 17.17 -33.29 8.47
N TYR A 91 16.19 -33.42 7.57
CA TYR A 91 15.90 -34.69 6.90
C TYR A 91 17.08 -35.14 6.02
N LEU A 92 17.65 -34.24 5.21
CA LEU A 92 18.80 -34.56 4.37
C LEU A 92 20.05 -34.91 5.19
N ASP A 93 20.28 -34.23 6.30
CA ASP A 93 21.43 -34.49 7.18
C ASP A 93 21.33 -35.85 7.88
N THR A 94 20.12 -36.31 8.22
CA THR A 94 19.87 -37.63 8.85
C THR A 94 19.85 -38.79 7.86
N HIS A 95 19.60 -38.52 6.58
CA HIS A 95 19.52 -39.52 5.51
C HIS A 95 20.69 -39.41 4.51
N LYS A 96 21.83 -38.85 4.94
CA LYS A 96 23.04 -38.83 4.11
C LYS A 96 23.37 -40.27 3.68
N PRO A 97 23.43 -40.56 2.36
CA PRO A 97 23.86 -41.87 1.91
C PRO A 97 25.31 -42.07 2.36
N THR A 98 25.52 -43.07 3.22
CA THR A 98 26.83 -43.60 3.54
C THR A 98 27.37 -44.26 2.26
N PHE A 99 28.32 -43.61 1.59
CA PHE A 99 29.14 -44.24 0.56
C PHE A 99 30.41 -44.82 1.20
#